data_AF-A0A9E3X5C6-F1
#
_entry.id   AF-A0A9E3X5C6-F1
#
_cell.length_a   1.000
_cell.length_b   1.000
_cell.length_c   1.000
_cell.angle_alpha   90.00
_cell.angle_beta   90.00
_cell.angle_gamma   90.00
#
_symmetry.space_group_name_H-M   'P 1'
#
loop_
_entity.id
_entity.type
_entity.pdbx_description
1 polymer ?
#
loop_
_entity_poly.entity_id
_entity_poly.type
_entity_poly.pdbx_seq_one_letter_code
_entity_poly.pdbx_strand_id
1 'polypeptide(L)'
;WLKDEANGVDEEPPVTIFVMGADEWRTAESWPLPNTNYRPYYLHSNGAANSLHGDGTLSTEPPTNEPADLYLYNPLRPVPTVGGQVILPGANAMGPRDQRAVELRDDVLVYSTPVLAEPVEVIGPIELWLFISSSARDTDFTGKLVDVFPDGRAIILTEGILRARYRNSFTEPELLEPDEIYAIRLDLWATANVFLPGHRIRLEVSSSNFPRFDRNSNTGGDLVTETAEQYRPAINRIFHDAAHPSRLMLPVAT
;
A
#
# COMPACT_ATOMS: atom_id res chain seq x y z
N TRP A 1 17.44 -0.14 -35.64
CA TRP A 1 17.53 -1.58 -35.31
C TRP A 1 17.06 -2.56 -36.38
N LEU A 2 15.87 -2.44 -36.96
CA LEU A 2 15.32 -3.48 -37.88
C LEU A 2 15.54 -3.22 -39.37
N LYS A 3 15.71 -1.96 -39.78
CA LYS A 3 15.78 -1.55 -41.20
C LYS A 3 17.04 -0.76 -41.56
N ASP A 4 17.98 -0.64 -40.62
CA ASP A 4 19.17 0.22 -40.77
C ASP A 4 18.86 1.69 -41.15
N GLU A 5 17.65 2.15 -40.81
CA GLU A 5 17.19 3.52 -41.01
C GLU A 5 17.47 4.35 -39.75
N ALA A 6 18.13 5.50 -39.92
CA ALA A 6 18.29 6.50 -38.87
C ALA A 6 16.98 7.29 -38.72
N ASN A 7 16.15 6.88 -37.76
CA ASN A 7 14.84 7.49 -37.50
C ASN A 7 14.75 8.21 -36.14
N GLY A 8 15.89 8.43 -35.47
CA GLY A 8 15.97 9.17 -34.20
C GLY A 8 15.63 8.37 -32.95
N VAL A 9 15.14 7.11 -33.08
CA VAL A 9 14.76 6.30 -31.90
C VAL A 9 15.94 6.00 -30.97
N ASP A 10 17.15 5.96 -31.52
CA ASP A 10 18.39 5.73 -30.75
C ASP A 10 18.85 6.96 -29.95
N GLU A 11 18.23 8.12 -30.21
CA GLU A 11 18.48 9.39 -29.52
C GLU A 11 17.44 9.66 -28.42
N GLU A 12 16.36 8.87 -28.36
CA GLU A 12 15.34 9.02 -27.32
C GLU A 12 15.89 8.55 -25.95
N PRO A 13 15.57 9.26 -24.85
CA PRO A 13 15.95 8.82 -23.52
C PRO A 13 15.40 7.43 -23.19
N PRO A 14 16.14 6.59 -22.45
CA PRO A 14 15.75 5.20 -22.19
C PRO A 14 14.48 5.06 -21.33
N VAL A 15 14.07 6.13 -20.65
CA VAL A 15 12.88 6.16 -19.81
C VAL A 15 12.00 7.33 -20.21
N THR A 16 10.73 7.05 -20.49
CA THR A 16 9.66 8.04 -20.63
C THR A 16 8.52 7.66 -19.69
N ILE A 17 8.16 8.55 -18.77
CA ILE A 17 7.13 8.35 -17.75
C ILE A 17 6.08 9.44 -17.83
N PHE A 18 4.82 9.10 -17.56
CA PHE A 18 3.77 10.08 -17.33
C PHE A 18 3.72 10.40 -15.84
N VAL A 19 4.02 11.64 -15.47
CA VAL A 19 4.00 12.11 -14.09
C VAL A 19 2.59 12.62 -13.78
N MET A 20 1.83 11.81 -13.04
CA MET A 20 0.48 12.14 -12.60
C MET A 20 0.50 13.32 -11.63
N GLY A 21 -0.63 14.03 -11.51
CA GLY A 21 -0.77 15.20 -10.66
C GLY A 21 -0.22 16.47 -11.33
N ALA A 22 0.99 16.38 -11.89
CA ALA A 22 1.48 17.36 -12.87
C ALA A 22 0.85 17.16 -14.26
N ASP A 23 0.43 15.92 -14.55
CA ASP A 23 -0.22 15.46 -15.79
C ASP A 23 0.60 15.73 -17.06
N GLU A 24 1.90 15.40 -16.99
CA GLU A 24 2.85 15.63 -18.08
C GLU A 24 3.77 14.43 -18.33
N TRP A 25 4.23 14.27 -19.58
CA TRP A 25 5.27 13.31 -19.93
C TRP A 25 6.64 13.88 -19.59
N ARG A 26 7.47 13.09 -18.90
CA ARG A 26 8.87 13.39 -18.61
C ARG A 26 9.78 12.26 -19.05
N THR A 27 11.00 12.61 -19.41
CA THR A 27 12.05 11.66 -19.78
C THR A 27 13.12 11.59 -18.70
N ALA A 28 13.79 10.43 -18.58
CA ALA A 28 14.90 10.23 -17.66
C ALA A 28 15.96 9.28 -18.25
N GLU A 29 17.17 9.34 -17.69
CA GLU A 29 18.31 8.50 -18.09
C GLU A 29 18.29 7.11 -17.43
N SER A 30 17.52 6.92 -16.35
CA SER A 30 17.44 5.65 -15.63
C SER A 30 16.13 5.49 -14.88
N TRP A 31 15.82 4.23 -14.55
CA TRP A 31 14.78 3.86 -13.60
C TRP A 31 15.37 2.94 -12.52
N PRO A 32 15.24 3.25 -11.22
CA PRO A 32 14.64 4.46 -10.63
C PRO A 32 15.33 5.76 -11.07
N LEU A 33 14.68 6.92 -10.82
CA LEU A 33 15.27 8.21 -11.17
C LEU A 33 16.62 8.41 -10.47
N PRO A 34 17.62 9.03 -11.14
CA PRO A 34 18.87 9.40 -10.48
C PRO A 34 18.60 10.23 -9.22
N ASN A 35 19.41 10.04 -8.17
CA ASN A 35 19.28 10.76 -6.89
C ASN A 35 17.92 10.59 -6.17
N THR A 36 17.17 9.53 -6.45
CA THR A 36 15.94 9.21 -5.69
C THR A 36 16.26 9.13 -4.19
N ASN A 37 15.59 9.94 -3.38
CA ASN A 37 15.72 9.93 -1.93
C ASN A 37 14.55 9.18 -1.29
N TYR A 38 14.82 7.99 -0.75
CA TYR A 38 13.81 7.22 -0.03
C TYR A 38 13.56 7.81 1.36
N ARG A 39 12.46 8.55 1.49
CA ARG A 39 12.06 9.22 2.72
C ARG A 39 11.04 8.37 3.50
N PRO A 40 11.28 8.08 4.79
CA PRO A 40 10.31 7.39 5.62
C PRO A 40 9.18 8.33 6.05
N TYR A 41 7.95 7.85 5.91
CA TYR A 41 6.74 8.39 6.51
C TYR A 41 6.22 7.35 7.50
N TYR A 42 6.44 7.60 8.79
CA TYR A 42 6.01 6.76 9.89
C TYR A 42 4.51 6.85 10.12
N LEU A 43 3.92 5.72 10.51
CA LEU A 43 2.53 5.64 10.93
C LEU A 43 2.42 6.12 12.38
N HIS A 44 1.34 6.83 12.71
CA HIS A 44 1.00 7.21 14.07
C HIS A 44 -0.50 7.13 14.30
N SER A 45 -0.93 6.84 15.53
CA SER A 45 -2.32 6.88 15.97
C SER A 45 -2.40 6.77 17.51
N ASN A 46 -3.59 6.97 18.09
CA ASN A 46 -3.86 6.56 19.47
C ASN A 46 -4.59 5.20 19.53
N GLY A 47 -4.32 4.32 18.56
CA GLY A 47 -4.89 2.99 18.45
C GLY A 47 -6.28 2.98 17.82
N ALA A 48 -6.62 4.04 17.09
CA ALA A 48 -7.92 4.26 16.47
C ALA A 48 -7.80 4.73 15.02
N ALA A 49 -6.81 4.26 14.25
CA ALA A 49 -6.66 4.57 12.83
C ALA A 49 -7.74 3.90 11.93
N ASN A 50 -8.68 3.15 12.51
CA ASN A 50 -9.75 2.48 11.78
C ASN A 50 -10.66 3.48 11.07
N SER A 51 -10.87 3.24 9.77
CA SER A 51 -11.69 4.03 8.85
C SER A 51 -11.19 5.46 8.59
N LEU A 52 -11.84 6.15 7.65
CA LEU A 52 -11.65 7.57 7.33
C LEU A 52 -11.90 8.50 8.52
N HIS A 53 -12.60 8.03 9.55
CA HIS A 53 -12.91 8.78 10.76
C HIS A 53 -11.94 8.52 11.92
N GLY A 54 -10.95 7.66 11.69
CA GLY A 54 -9.89 7.37 12.66
C GLY A 54 -8.89 8.51 12.83
N ASP A 55 -7.91 8.29 13.70
CA ASP A 55 -6.89 9.28 14.07
C ASP A 55 -5.50 8.99 13.48
N GLY A 56 -5.44 8.11 12.48
CA GLY A 56 -4.20 7.72 11.83
C GLY A 56 -3.54 8.87 11.06
N THR A 57 -2.26 9.12 11.33
CA THR A 57 -1.46 10.14 10.65
C THR A 57 -0.17 9.58 10.08
N LEU A 58 0.36 10.24 9.05
CA LEU A 58 1.69 10.01 8.50
C LEU A 58 2.58 11.21 8.77
N SER A 59 3.78 10.97 9.30
CA SER A 59 4.78 12.00 9.58
C SER A 59 6.18 11.50 9.26
N THR A 60 7.13 12.40 9.08
CA THR A 60 8.55 12.01 8.92
C THR A 60 9.30 11.94 10.25
N GLU A 61 8.64 12.33 11.33
CA GLU A 61 9.13 12.14 12.70
C GLU A 61 8.85 10.69 13.14
N PRO A 62 9.81 9.96 13.72
CA PRO A 62 9.58 8.63 14.25
C PRO A 62 8.54 8.61 15.39
N PRO A 63 7.79 7.51 15.57
CA PRO A 63 6.83 7.40 16.64
C PRO A 63 7.50 7.27 18.01
N THR A 64 6.71 7.55 19.04
CA THR A 64 7.14 7.37 20.44
C THR A 64 6.42 6.17 21.07
N ASN A 65 5.85 6.31 22.26
CA ASN A 65 5.09 5.23 22.88
C ASN A 65 3.61 5.36 22.48
N GLU A 66 3.23 4.68 21.41
CA GLU A 66 1.90 4.75 20.80
C GLU A 66 1.25 3.35 20.82
N PRO A 67 -0.06 3.23 21.12
CA PRO A 67 -0.73 1.95 21.10
C PRO A 67 -0.93 1.46 19.66
N ALA A 68 -0.87 0.15 19.45
CA ALA A 68 -1.12 -0.46 18.15
C ALA A 68 -2.57 -0.31 17.69
N ASP A 69 -2.77 -0.19 16.38
CA ASP A 69 -4.09 -0.27 15.74
C ASP A 69 -4.53 -1.73 15.58
N LEU A 70 -5.81 -2.00 15.79
CA LEU A 70 -6.38 -3.35 15.75
C LEU A 70 -7.64 -3.40 14.89
N TYR A 71 -7.79 -4.46 14.11
CA TYR A 71 -8.98 -4.69 13.31
C TYR A 71 -9.27 -6.18 13.14
N LEU A 72 -10.54 -6.48 12.85
CA LEU A 72 -11.01 -7.82 12.56
C LEU A 72 -11.04 -8.04 11.03
N TYR A 73 -10.17 -8.89 10.53
CA TYR A 73 -10.29 -9.39 9.16
C TYR A 73 -11.22 -10.60 9.12
N ASN A 74 -12.30 -10.52 8.35
CA ASN A 74 -13.20 -11.63 8.07
C ASN A 74 -13.12 -12.02 6.58
N PRO A 75 -12.60 -13.22 6.23
CA PRO A 75 -12.51 -13.67 4.84
C PRO A 75 -13.85 -13.76 4.09
N LEU A 76 -14.98 -13.83 4.80
CA LEU A 76 -16.32 -13.83 4.19
C LEU A 76 -16.84 -12.41 3.91
N ARG A 77 -16.16 -11.37 4.42
CA ARG A 77 -16.47 -9.96 4.18
C ARG A 77 -15.18 -9.20 3.83
N PRO A 78 -14.44 -9.61 2.79
CA PRO A 78 -13.18 -8.95 2.43
C PRO A 78 -13.40 -7.48 2.05
N VAL A 79 -12.35 -6.70 2.14
CA VAL A 79 -12.29 -5.36 1.55
C VAL A 79 -12.39 -5.52 0.02
N PRO A 80 -13.35 -4.83 -0.64
CA PRO A 80 -13.52 -4.93 -2.07
C PRO A 80 -12.40 -4.19 -2.80
N THR A 81 -11.96 -4.74 -3.92
CA THR A 81 -11.08 -4.08 -4.86
C THR A 81 -11.81 -2.92 -5.54
N VAL A 82 -11.23 -1.72 -5.46
CA VAL A 82 -11.70 -0.51 -6.12
C VAL A 82 -10.51 0.21 -6.74
N GLY A 83 -10.36 0.16 -8.06
CA GLY A 83 -9.23 0.76 -8.77
C GLY A 83 -7.99 -0.14 -8.81
N GLY A 84 -6.84 0.49 -9.01
CA GLY A 84 -5.55 -0.19 -9.02
C GLY A 84 -5.31 -1.03 -10.27
N GLN A 85 -4.40 -2.00 -10.16
CA GLN A 85 -3.90 -2.81 -11.28
C GLN A 85 -4.75 -4.06 -11.51
N VAL A 86 -6.06 -3.87 -11.66
CA VAL A 86 -7.01 -4.96 -11.89
C VAL A 86 -7.05 -5.33 -13.36
N ILE A 87 -6.88 -6.61 -13.67
CA ILE A 87 -6.98 -7.17 -15.03
C ILE A 87 -8.08 -8.24 -15.07
N LEU A 88 -9.25 -7.93 -14.49
CA LEU A 88 -10.40 -8.83 -14.48
C LEU A 88 -11.38 -8.46 -15.61
N PRO A 89 -11.65 -9.37 -16.57
CA PRO A 89 -12.58 -9.12 -17.66
C PRO A 89 -13.97 -8.71 -17.14
N GLY A 90 -14.51 -7.61 -17.67
CA GLY A 90 -15.86 -7.13 -17.32
C GLY A 90 -15.96 -6.34 -16.01
N ALA A 91 -14.93 -6.36 -15.16
CA ALA A 91 -14.85 -5.48 -14.01
C ALA A 91 -14.29 -4.12 -14.45
N ASN A 92 -15.14 -3.12 -14.63
CA ASN A 92 -14.74 -1.73 -14.87
C ASN A 92 -14.16 -1.07 -13.60
N ALA A 93 -13.30 -1.80 -12.88
CA ALA A 93 -12.77 -1.46 -11.58
C ALA A 93 -11.27 -1.13 -11.61
N MET A 94 -10.65 -0.99 -12.80
CA MET A 94 -9.23 -0.66 -12.93
C MET A 94 -8.95 0.85 -12.84
N GLY A 95 -7.69 1.20 -12.55
CA GLY A 95 -7.17 2.57 -12.65
C GLY A 95 -7.46 3.47 -11.44
N PRO A 96 -7.35 4.80 -11.61
CA PRO A 96 -7.53 5.76 -10.52
C PRO A 96 -9.01 5.84 -10.12
N ARG A 97 -9.34 5.21 -8.99
CA ARG A 97 -10.71 5.18 -8.43
C ARG A 97 -10.72 5.79 -7.04
N ASP A 98 -11.87 6.39 -6.74
CA ASP A 98 -12.13 7.00 -5.44
C ASP A 98 -12.34 5.92 -4.36
N GLN A 99 -11.54 6.00 -3.29
CA GLN A 99 -11.48 5.02 -2.21
C GLN A 99 -12.43 5.33 -1.05
N ARG A 100 -13.05 6.52 -1.01
CA ARG A 100 -13.87 6.94 0.13
C ARG A 100 -14.88 5.91 0.64
N ALA A 101 -15.50 5.14 -0.25
CA ALA A 101 -16.45 4.10 0.13
C ALA A 101 -15.78 2.90 0.84
N VAL A 102 -14.54 2.57 0.47
CA VAL A 102 -13.72 1.53 1.09
C VAL A 102 -13.19 2.00 2.44
N GLU A 103 -12.75 3.25 2.53
CA GLU A 103 -12.20 3.86 3.73
C GLU A 103 -13.21 3.97 4.89
N LEU A 104 -14.51 3.76 4.66
CA LEU A 104 -15.52 3.75 5.75
C LEU A 104 -15.52 2.47 6.59
N ARG A 105 -14.71 1.47 6.22
CA ARG A 105 -14.72 0.17 6.89
C ARG A 105 -13.76 0.14 8.08
N ASP A 106 -14.16 -0.54 9.15
CA ASP A 106 -13.33 -0.71 10.35
C ASP A 106 -12.08 -1.58 10.13
N ASP A 107 -12.08 -2.43 9.10
CA ASP A 107 -10.94 -3.24 8.69
C ASP A 107 -10.04 -2.57 7.65
N VAL A 108 -10.21 -1.26 7.44
CA VAL A 108 -9.31 -0.41 6.66
C VAL A 108 -8.75 0.66 7.58
N LEU A 109 -7.47 0.55 7.92
CA LEU A 109 -6.76 1.57 8.68
C LEU A 109 -6.31 2.68 7.74
N VAL A 110 -6.53 3.94 8.10
CA VAL A 110 -6.26 5.10 7.26
C VAL A 110 -5.26 6.02 7.95
N TYR A 111 -4.12 6.25 7.31
CA TYR A 111 -3.08 7.17 7.79
C TYR A 111 -2.86 8.27 6.76
N SER A 112 -2.95 9.53 7.16
CA SER A 112 -2.77 10.66 6.23
C SER A 112 -1.77 11.68 6.76
N THR A 113 -1.01 12.31 5.86
CA THR A 113 -0.27 13.53 6.22
C THR A 113 -1.25 14.66 6.56
N PRO A 114 -0.77 15.74 7.21
CA PRO A 114 -1.40 17.05 7.10
C PRO A 114 -1.60 17.46 5.64
N VAL A 115 -2.46 18.45 5.40
CA VAL A 115 -2.57 19.08 4.08
C VAL A 115 -1.19 19.60 3.68
N LEU A 116 -0.73 19.24 2.49
CA LEU A 116 0.57 19.66 1.98
C LEU A 116 0.54 21.15 1.64
N ALA A 117 1.53 21.88 2.13
CA ALA A 117 1.73 23.29 1.79
C ALA A 117 2.54 23.45 0.48
N GLU A 118 3.38 22.46 0.17
CA GLU A 118 4.29 22.42 -0.97
C GLU A 118 4.10 21.10 -1.72
N PRO A 119 4.37 21.07 -3.04
CA PRO A 119 4.26 19.83 -3.81
C PRO A 119 5.26 18.79 -3.30
N VAL A 120 4.86 17.52 -3.29
CA VAL A 120 5.74 16.38 -3.01
C VAL A 120 5.71 15.44 -4.20
N GLU A 121 6.84 15.33 -4.90
CA GLU A 121 7.00 14.45 -6.05
C GLU A 121 7.45 13.06 -5.59
N VAL A 122 6.66 12.04 -5.89
CA VAL A 122 6.91 10.65 -5.54
C VAL A 122 6.99 9.85 -6.84
N ILE A 123 8.22 9.50 -7.24
CA ILE A 123 8.48 8.79 -8.49
C ILE A 123 9.45 7.64 -8.24
N GLY A 124 8.97 6.42 -8.40
CA GLY A 124 9.78 5.21 -8.24
C GLY A 124 9.05 4.06 -7.54
N PRO A 125 9.78 3.00 -7.22
CA PRO A 125 9.31 1.90 -6.38
C PRO A 125 8.95 2.35 -4.96
N ILE A 126 7.95 1.71 -4.36
CA ILE A 126 7.41 2.05 -3.05
C ILE A 126 7.43 0.80 -2.16
N GLU A 127 7.96 0.96 -0.95
CA GLU A 127 7.96 -0.10 0.05
C GLU A 127 7.17 0.33 1.27
N LEU A 128 6.44 -0.61 1.85
CA LEU A 128 5.80 -0.44 3.15
C LEU A 128 6.39 -1.44 4.14
N TRP A 129 6.94 -0.93 5.23
CA TRP A 129 7.48 -1.72 6.32
C TRP A 129 6.50 -1.68 7.49
N LEU A 130 5.98 -2.84 7.89
CA LEU A 130 5.03 -2.94 9.00
C LEU A 130 5.58 -3.87 10.07
N PHE A 131 5.30 -3.52 11.31
CA PHE A 131 5.37 -4.43 12.45
C PHE A 131 3.96 -4.92 12.74
N ILE A 132 3.75 -6.23 12.62
CA ILE A 132 2.42 -6.83 12.63
C ILE A 132 2.33 -7.93 13.68
N SER A 133 1.12 -8.19 14.15
CA SER A 133 0.78 -9.48 14.75
C SER A 133 -0.62 -9.91 14.31
N SER A 134 -0.91 -11.20 14.46
CA SER A 134 -2.21 -11.78 14.13
C SER A 134 -2.60 -12.82 15.17
N SER A 135 -3.90 -12.94 15.46
CA SER A 135 -4.43 -14.08 16.21
C SER A 135 -4.42 -15.39 15.40
N ALA A 136 -4.13 -15.33 14.10
CA ALA A 136 -4.11 -16.46 13.19
C ALA A 136 -2.68 -16.93 12.89
N ARG A 137 -2.56 -18.17 12.40
CA ARG A 137 -1.28 -18.77 11.99
C ARG A 137 -0.82 -18.32 10.61
N ASP A 138 -1.70 -17.70 9.85
CA ASP A 138 -1.41 -17.01 8.60
C ASP A 138 -2.52 -15.97 8.36
N THR A 139 -2.22 -14.92 7.62
CA THR A 139 -3.16 -13.88 7.17
C THR A 139 -2.47 -13.10 6.04
N ASP A 140 -3.19 -12.22 5.37
CA ASP A 140 -2.57 -11.24 4.47
C ASP A 140 -2.47 -9.86 5.15
N PHE A 141 -1.56 -9.03 4.65
CA PHE A 141 -1.50 -7.59 4.90
C PHE A 141 -1.40 -6.86 3.57
N THR A 142 -2.14 -5.77 3.41
CA THR A 142 -2.17 -4.94 2.21
C THR A 142 -1.75 -3.52 2.53
N GLY A 143 -1.10 -2.85 1.59
CA GLY A 143 -0.86 -1.42 1.62
C GLY A 143 -1.37 -0.78 0.33
N LYS A 144 -1.98 0.41 0.44
CA LYS A 144 -2.43 1.19 -0.72
C LYS A 144 -2.04 2.66 -0.55
N LEU A 145 -1.34 3.19 -1.54
CA LEU A 145 -1.01 4.61 -1.61
C LEU A 145 -2.13 5.37 -2.34
N VAL A 146 -2.58 6.46 -1.74
CA VAL A 146 -3.73 7.25 -2.17
C VAL A 146 -3.39 8.73 -2.15
N ASP A 147 -3.82 9.44 -3.19
CA ASP A 147 -3.80 10.90 -3.27
C ASP A 147 -5.17 11.47 -2.88
N VAL A 148 -5.21 12.23 -1.77
CA VAL A 148 -6.43 12.87 -1.30
C VAL A 148 -6.47 14.30 -1.82
N PHE A 149 -7.44 14.55 -2.71
CA PHE A 149 -7.66 15.83 -3.35
C PHE A 149 -8.33 16.83 -2.39
N PRO A 150 -8.19 18.15 -2.63
CA PRO A 150 -8.83 19.19 -1.82
C PRO A 150 -10.36 19.11 -1.76
N ASP A 151 -10.99 18.53 -2.78
CA ASP A 151 -12.45 18.31 -2.84
C ASP A 151 -12.91 17.01 -2.14
N GLY A 152 -11.96 16.30 -1.52
CA GLY A 152 -12.18 15.10 -0.75
C GLY A 152 -12.12 13.80 -1.54
N ARG A 153 -11.95 13.81 -2.87
CA ARG A 153 -11.69 12.55 -3.61
C ARG A 153 -10.42 11.89 -3.10
N ALA A 154 -10.46 10.57 -2.88
CA ALA A 154 -9.30 9.80 -2.43
C ALA A 154 -8.89 8.83 -3.54
N ILE A 155 -7.92 9.19 -4.38
CA ILE A 155 -7.60 8.47 -5.61
C ILE A 155 -6.44 7.51 -5.38
N ILE A 156 -6.69 6.21 -5.57
CA ILE A 156 -5.63 5.18 -5.51
C ILE A 156 -4.56 5.44 -6.58
N LEU A 157 -3.29 5.33 -6.17
CA LEU A 157 -2.12 5.39 -7.04
C LEU A 157 -1.54 3.99 -7.29
N THR A 158 -1.19 3.28 -6.23
CA THR A 158 -0.63 1.92 -6.29
C THR A 158 -0.92 1.16 -5.00
N GLU A 159 -0.77 -0.16 -5.03
CA GLU A 159 -1.05 -1.05 -3.91
C GLU A 159 -0.29 -2.36 -4.01
N GLY A 160 -0.14 -3.03 -2.88
CA GLY A 160 0.52 -4.31 -2.74
C GLY A 160 -0.11 -5.17 -1.65
N ILE A 161 0.28 -6.44 -1.64
CA ILE A 161 -0.14 -7.42 -0.63
C ILE A 161 1.06 -8.28 -0.27
N LEU A 162 1.13 -8.71 0.98
CA LEU A 162 2.00 -9.78 1.41
C LEU A 162 1.18 -10.78 2.23
N ARG A 163 1.19 -12.03 1.77
CA ARG A 163 0.70 -13.16 2.56
C ARG A 163 1.76 -13.54 3.59
N ALA A 164 1.41 -13.54 4.86
CA ALA A 164 2.36 -13.56 5.96
C ALA A 164 3.23 -14.82 6.00
N ARG A 165 2.72 -15.96 5.51
CA ARG A 165 3.55 -17.17 5.39
C ARG A 165 4.73 -17.02 4.44
N TYR A 166 4.70 -16.07 3.52
CA TYR A 166 5.78 -15.79 2.57
C TYR A 166 6.65 -14.58 2.95
N ARG A 167 6.57 -14.12 4.21
CA ARG A 167 7.29 -12.91 4.68
C ARG A 167 8.81 -12.96 4.48
N ASN A 168 9.40 -14.15 4.54
CA ASN A 168 10.84 -14.36 4.41
C ASN A 168 11.23 -14.98 3.06
N SER A 169 10.34 -15.76 2.44
CA SER A 169 10.58 -16.47 1.19
C SER A 169 9.28 -16.81 0.48
N PHE A 170 9.24 -16.63 -0.85
CA PHE A 170 8.12 -17.06 -1.68
C PHE A 170 8.14 -18.57 -2.00
N THR A 171 9.24 -19.26 -1.69
CA THR A 171 9.39 -20.70 -1.95
C THR A 171 9.35 -21.55 -0.68
N GLU A 172 9.65 -20.95 0.47
CA GLU A 172 9.70 -21.63 1.77
C GLU A 172 8.73 -20.94 2.74
N PRO A 173 7.45 -21.37 2.78
CA PRO A 173 6.46 -20.74 3.64
C PRO A 173 6.68 -21.09 5.12
N GLU A 174 6.58 -20.09 5.98
CA GLU A 174 6.69 -20.21 7.43
C GLU A 174 5.41 -19.66 8.07
N LEU A 175 4.73 -20.43 8.92
CA LEU A 175 3.55 -19.90 9.61
C LEU A 175 3.93 -18.84 10.65
N LEU A 176 2.95 -18.02 11.04
CA LEU A 176 3.05 -17.14 12.20
C LEU A 176 2.77 -17.94 13.48
N GLU A 177 3.47 -17.59 14.55
CA GLU A 177 3.01 -17.87 15.90
C GLU A 177 1.99 -16.78 16.30
N PRO A 178 0.78 -17.17 16.74
CA PRO A 178 -0.25 -16.21 17.11
C PRO A 178 0.23 -15.19 18.15
N ASP A 179 -0.13 -13.93 17.93
CA ASP A 179 0.16 -12.75 18.74
C ASP A 179 1.66 -12.36 18.86
N GLU A 180 2.58 -13.11 18.23
CA GLU A 180 3.98 -12.68 18.09
C GLU A 180 4.10 -11.52 17.07
N ILE A 181 5.04 -10.60 17.34
CA ILE A 181 5.28 -9.43 16.48
C ILE A 181 6.32 -9.78 15.42
N TYR A 182 5.99 -9.54 14.15
CA TYR A 182 6.86 -9.74 13.00
C TYR A 182 7.06 -8.43 12.25
N ALA A 183 8.29 -8.17 11.80
CA ALA A 183 8.56 -7.15 10.80
C ALA A 183 8.33 -7.74 9.40
N ILE A 184 7.56 -7.04 8.56
CA ILE A 184 7.30 -7.44 7.18
C ILE A 184 7.55 -6.28 6.22
N ARG A 185 7.97 -6.63 5.00
CA ARG A 185 8.16 -5.68 3.89
C ARG A 185 7.16 -6.00 2.78
N LEU A 186 6.28 -5.05 2.48
CA LEU A 186 5.35 -5.12 1.35
C LEU A 186 5.91 -4.31 0.18
N ASP A 187 5.95 -4.94 -0.99
CA ASP A 187 6.20 -4.27 -2.26
C ASP A 187 4.89 -3.63 -2.75
N LEU A 188 4.80 -2.30 -2.76
CA LEU A 188 3.65 -1.55 -3.27
C LEU A 188 3.83 -1.16 -4.74
N TRP A 189 4.76 -1.79 -5.44
CA TRP A 189 5.12 -1.55 -6.83
C TRP A 189 5.69 -0.15 -7.00
N ALA A 190 5.23 0.62 -7.98
CA ALA A 190 5.76 1.93 -8.28
C ALA A 190 4.66 2.90 -8.70
N THR A 191 4.94 4.19 -8.57
CA THR A 191 4.11 5.28 -9.11
C THR A 191 4.99 6.40 -9.62
N ALA A 192 4.38 7.34 -10.36
CA ALA A 192 4.94 8.65 -10.66
C ALA A 192 3.84 9.69 -10.44
N ASN A 193 3.82 10.34 -9.27
CA ASN A 193 2.79 11.30 -8.89
C ASN A 193 3.39 12.53 -8.19
N VAL A 194 2.89 13.71 -8.52
CA VAL A 194 3.10 14.92 -7.72
C VAL A 194 1.87 15.15 -6.86
N PHE A 195 2.00 15.00 -5.54
CA PHE A 195 0.98 15.44 -4.61
C PHE A 195 1.05 16.96 -4.50
N LEU A 196 0.06 17.66 -5.05
CA LEU A 196 0.05 19.12 -5.14
C LEU A 196 -0.25 19.79 -3.78
N PRO A 197 0.04 21.10 -3.61
CA PRO A 197 -0.45 21.86 -2.47
C PRO A 197 -1.97 21.72 -2.29
N GLY A 198 -2.42 21.53 -1.06
CA GLY A 198 -3.82 21.24 -0.76
C GLY A 198 -4.18 19.75 -0.74
N HIS A 199 -3.32 18.88 -1.29
CA HIS A 199 -3.51 17.43 -1.25
C HIS A 199 -3.00 16.83 0.07
N ARG A 200 -3.23 15.53 0.26
CA ARG A 200 -2.58 14.72 1.31
C ARG A 200 -2.05 13.43 0.70
N ILE A 201 -0.93 12.97 1.24
CA ILE A 201 -0.46 11.60 1.03
C ILE A 201 -1.22 10.73 2.04
N ARG A 202 -1.86 9.68 1.54
CA ARG A 202 -2.59 8.72 2.37
C ARG A 202 -2.11 7.29 2.12
N LEU A 203 -2.00 6.54 3.22
CA LEU A 203 -1.80 5.11 3.24
C LEU A 203 -3.07 4.45 3.80
N GLU A 204 -3.57 3.45 3.09
CA GLU A 204 -4.53 2.49 3.65
C GLU A 204 -3.80 1.18 3.97
N VAL A 205 -4.11 0.59 5.13
CA VAL A 205 -3.63 -0.74 5.55
C VAL A 205 -4.83 -1.64 5.85
N SER A 206 -4.79 -2.88 5.38
CA SER A 206 -5.83 -3.89 5.63
C SER A 206 -5.24 -5.30 5.52
N SER A 207 -6.09 -6.33 5.46
CA SER A 207 -5.74 -7.74 5.26
C SER A 207 -6.46 -8.40 4.09
N SER A 208 -7.04 -7.60 3.20
CA SER A 208 -7.64 -8.12 1.96
C SER A 208 -7.79 -7.04 0.90
N ASN A 209 -7.85 -7.47 -0.35
CA ASN A 209 -8.18 -6.65 -1.50
C ASN A 209 -8.75 -7.57 -2.60
N PHE A 210 -10.03 -7.88 -2.49
CA PHE A 210 -10.68 -8.93 -3.29
C PHE A 210 -11.65 -8.32 -4.33
N PRO A 211 -11.65 -8.74 -5.60
CA PRO A 211 -11.02 -9.95 -6.12
C PRO A 211 -9.65 -9.75 -6.80
N ARG A 212 -8.95 -8.63 -6.60
CA ARG A 212 -7.58 -8.48 -7.13
C ARG A 212 -6.66 -9.60 -6.63
N PHE A 213 -6.72 -9.89 -5.33
CA PHE A 213 -6.05 -11.01 -4.71
C PHE A 213 -7.07 -12.00 -4.13
N ASP A 214 -6.69 -13.27 -4.07
CA ASP A 214 -7.46 -14.26 -3.32
C ASP A 214 -7.46 -13.91 -1.83
N ARG A 215 -8.45 -14.43 -1.10
CA ARG A 215 -8.63 -14.12 0.33
C ARG A 215 -7.87 -15.14 1.14
N ASN A 216 -7.03 -14.71 2.07
CA ASN A 216 -6.49 -15.64 3.06
C ASN A 216 -7.62 -16.23 3.92
N SER A 217 -7.56 -17.53 4.18
CA SER A 217 -8.49 -18.29 5.03
C SER A 217 -8.23 -18.08 6.52
N ASN A 218 -7.04 -17.58 6.87
CA ASN A 218 -6.49 -17.41 8.21
C ASN A 218 -6.24 -18.71 8.99
N THR A 219 -6.13 -19.86 8.31
CA THR A 219 -5.94 -21.16 8.96
C THR A 219 -4.49 -21.66 8.89
N GLY A 220 -3.70 -21.14 7.95
CA GLY A 220 -2.41 -21.71 7.55
C GLY A 220 -2.54 -22.93 6.63
N GLY A 221 -3.75 -23.30 6.22
CA GLY A 221 -4.05 -24.41 5.31
C GLY A 221 -3.75 -24.11 3.85
N ASP A 222 -4.10 -25.06 2.98
CA ASP A 222 -3.99 -24.92 1.53
C ASP A 222 -5.22 -24.21 0.96
N LEU A 223 -5.05 -22.95 0.55
CA LEU A 223 -6.12 -22.09 0.05
C LEU A 223 -6.79 -22.60 -1.22
N VAL A 224 -6.13 -23.50 -1.98
CA VAL A 224 -6.73 -24.10 -3.18
C VAL A 224 -7.81 -25.11 -2.82
N THR A 225 -7.66 -25.80 -1.69
CA THR A 225 -8.55 -26.88 -1.27
C THR A 225 -9.52 -26.48 -0.16
N GLU A 226 -9.25 -25.38 0.54
CA GLU A 226 -10.11 -24.89 1.59
C GLU A 226 -11.43 -24.29 1.09
N THR A 227 -12.50 -24.67 1.78
CA THR A 227 -13.85 -24.16 1.57
C THR A 227 -14.13 -22.95 2.47
N ALA A 228 -15.13 -22.13 2.10
CA ALA A 228 -15.48 -20.92 2.85
C ALA A 228 -15.89 -21.22 4.31
N GLU A 229 -16.41 -22.41 4.58
CA GLU A 229 -16.78 -22.91 5.91
C GLU A 229 -15.56 -23.13 6.82
N GLN A 230 -14.39 -23.36 6.23
CA GLN A 230 -13.13 -23.55 6.96
C GLN A 230 -12.46 -22.23 7.31
N TYR A 231 -12.81 -21.13 6.63
CA TYR A 231 -12.21 -19.83 6.88
C TYR A 231 -12.48 -19.36 8.31
N ARG A 232 -11.52 -18.66 8.89
CA ARG A 232 -11.60 -18.11 10.24
C ARG A 232 -11.37 -16.61 10.21
N PRO A 233 -12.07 -15.81 11.02
CA PRO A 233 -11.69 -14.42 11.19
C PRO A 233 -10.36 -14.33 11.94
N ALA A 234 -9.60 -13.27 11.69
CA ALA A 234 -8.34 -12.97 12.37
C ALA A 234 -8.40 -11.57 12.98
N ILE A 235 -7.87 -11.43 14.20
CA ILE A 235 -7.60 -10.13 14.80
C ILE A 235 -6.17 -9.77 14.43
N ASN A 236 -6.02 -8.73 13.61
CA ASN A 236 -4.74 -8.26 13.11
C ASN A 236 -4.38 -6.93 13.76
N ARG A 237 -3.07 -6.71 13.99
CA ARG A 237 -2.55 -5.53 14.66
C ARG A 237 -1.41 -4.91 13.87
N ILE A 238 -1.36 -3.58 13.84
CA ILE A 238 -0.24 -2.79 13.30
C ILE A 238 0.40 -2.01 14.45
N PHE A 239 1.67 -2.29 14.72
CA PHE A 239 2.45 -1.60 15.74
C PHE A 239 3.19 -0.43 15.12
N HIS A 240 3.23 0.69 15.82
CA HIS A 240 3.92 1.91 15.41
C HIS A 240 4.44 2.65 16.64
N ASP A 241 5.03 1.91 17.59
CA ASP A 241 5.76 2.51 18.71
C ASP A 241 7.25 2.67 18.38
N ALA A 242 8.03 3.23 19.31
CA ALA A 242 9.45 3.52 19.15
C ALA A 242 10.32 2.28 18.85
N ALA A 243 9.93 1.09 19.34
CA ALA A 243 10.61 -0.16 19.04
C ALA A 243 10.12 -0.80 17.73
N HIS A 244 8.92 -0.44 17.30
CA HIS A 244 8.24 -0.98 16.12
C HIS A 244 7.84 0.11 15.11
N PRO A 245 8.80 0.87 14.53
CA PRO A 245 8.49 2.03 13.70
C PRO A 245 8.03 1.63 12.29
N SER A 246 6.77 1.22 12.17
CA SER A 246 6.09 1.00 10.90
C SER A 246 6.12 2.27 10.05
N ARG A 247 6.44 2.13 8.76
CA ARG A 247 6.71 3.26 7.87
C ARG A 247 6.48 2.93 6.41
N LEU A 248 5.99 3.92 5.68
CA LEU A 248 5.93 3.97 4.23
C LEU A 248 7.20 4.64 3.69
N MET A 249 7.93 3.96 2.82
CA MET A 249 9.14 4.48 2.18
C MET A 249 8.77 5.06 0.82
N LEU A 250 8.85 6.39 0.70
CA LEU A 250 8.50 7.10 -0.53
C LEU A 250 9.76 7.54 -1.30
N PRO A 251 9.85 7.26 -2.60
CA PRO A 251 10.93 7.76 -3.46
C PRO A 251 10.67 9.23 -3.80
N VAL A 252 11.08 10.14 -2.91
CA VAL A 252 10.88 11.57 -3.09
C VAL A 252 11.93 12.09 -4.07
N ALA A 253 11.48 12.63 -5.20
CA ALA A 253 12.34 13.32 -6.14
C ALA A 253 12.69 14.71 -5.60
N THR A 254 13.95 15.10 -5.71
CA THR A 254 14.47 16.43 -5.34
C THR A 254 14.50 17.36 -6.54
#